data_AF-A0A914QF32-F1
#
_entry.id   AF-A0A914QF32-F1
#
_cell.length_a   1.000
_cell.length_b   1.000
_cell.length_c   1.000
_cell.angle_alpha   90.00
_cell.angle_beta   90.00
_cell.angle_gamma   90.00
#
_symmetry.space_group_name_H-M   'P 1'
#
loop_
_entity.id
_entity.type
_entity.pdbx_description
1 polymer ?
#
loop_
_entity_poly.entity_id
_entity_poly.type
_entity_poly.pdbx_seq_one_letter_code
_entity_poly.pdbx_strand_id
1 'polypeptide(L)'
;MPYSRSFVAPRENCSLGIREQGNMATSFMDGSQIYGNDKDQATNLRAFQNGMLKHRPISNRLELLPPLISNKSCNSPNQIQQPCFASGSSWTNMLPPGLAIHTLWLRQHNRLAKELKRLNPHWDDERLYQESRRVGTFKKFWSTFTTSFF
;
A
#
# COMPACT_ATOMS: atom_id res chain seq x y z
N MET A 1 16.64 -18.54 20.11
CA MET A 1 15.81 -17.58 19.34
C MET A 1 15.80 -18.03 17.88
N PRO A 2 14.63 -18.12 17.24
CA PRO A 2 14.55 -18.48 15.83
C PRO A 2 15.14 -17.34 14.96
N TYR A 3 15.94 -17.70 13.97
CA TYR A 3 16.57 -16.77 13.03
C TYR A 3 16.60 -17.39 11.64
N SER A 4 16.27 -16.60 10.62
CA SER A 4 16.29 -17.02 9.21
C SER A 4 17.14 -16.06 8.39
N ARG A 5 17.94 -16.60 7.46
CA ARG A 5 18.76 -15.79 6.54
C ARG A 5 17.88 -15.14 5.47
N SER A 6 18.20 -13.90 5.08
CA SER A 6 17.51 -13.18 4.00
C SER A 6 17.60 -13.90 2.65
N PHE A 7 16.64 -13.66 1.76
CA PHE A 7 16.62 -14.21 0.40
C PHE A 7 17.88 -13.83 -0.42
N VAL A 8 18.37 -14.74 -1.27
CA VAL A 8 19.55 -14.53 -2.13
C VAL A 8 19.13 -13.93 -3.45
N ALA A 9 19.74 -12.82 -3.86
CA ALA A 9 19.55 -12.30 -5.20
C ALA A 9 20.16 -13.25 -6.24
N PRO A 10 19.40 -13.72 -7.26
CA PRO A 10 19.96 -14.53 -8.33
C PRO A 10 20.94 -13.70 -9.17
N ARG A 11 22.13 -14.25 -9.45
CA ARG A 11 23.07 -13.66 -10.40
C ARG A 11 22.67 -14.02 -11.83
N GLU A 12 23.12 -13.21 -12.79
CA GLU A 12 22.96 -13.52 -14.21
C GLU A 12 23.46 -14.93 -14.52
N ASN A 13 22.67 -15.67 -15.30
CA ASN A 13 22.89 -17.07 -15.68
C ASN A 13 23.11 -18.03 -14.50
N CYS A 14 22.58 -17.73 -13.31
CA CYS A 14 22.76 -18.56 -12.11
C CYS A 14 24.23 -18.82 -11.75
N SER A 15 25.12 -17.88 -12.08
CA SER A 15 26.56 -18.00 -11.82
C SER A 15 26.89 -18.00 -10.33
N LEU A 16 27.97 -18.72 -9.96
CA LEU A 16 28.48 -18.74 -8.60
C LEU A 16 29.19 -17.42 -8.26
N GLY A 17 29.13 -17.03 -6.99
CA GLY A 17 29.96 -15.94 -6.46
C GLY A 17 29.46 -15.40 -5.12
N ILE A 18 29.82 -14.15 -4.82
CA ILE A 18 29.50 -13.51 -3.53
C ILE A 18 27.99 -13.37 -3.38
N ARG A 19 27.48 -13.73 -2.20
CA ARG A 19 26.05 -13.67 -1.87
C ARG A 19 25.56 -12.22 -1.77
N GLU A 20 24.51 -11.91 -2.51
CA GLU A 20 23.77 -10.64 -2.43
C GLU A 20 22.32 -10.87 -1.96
N GLN A 21 21.64 -9.82 -1.50
CA GLN A 21 20.25 -9.89 -1.02
C GLN A 21 19.28 -9.29 -2.03
N GLY A 22 18.13 -9.93 -2.19
CA GLY A 22 17.08 -9.43 -3.09
C GLY A 22 16.28 -8.27 -2.48
N ASN A 23 16.00 -7.24 -3.27
CA ASN A 23 15.03 -6.20 -2.92
C ASN A 23 13.64 -6.58 -3.45
N MET A 24 12.67 -6.75 -2.54
CA MET A 24 11.27 -7.05 -2.90
C MET A 24 10.37 -5.78 -2.93
N ALA A 25 10.97 -4.59 -2.89
CA ALA A 25 10.29 -3.32 -3.03
C ALA A 25 10.81 -2.56 -4.26
N THR A 26 9.98 -1.66 -4.79
CA THR A 26 10.45 -0.68 -5.78
C THR A 26 11.53 0.20 -5.15
N SER A 27 12.61 0.49 -5.89
CA SER A 27 13.69 1.36 -5.40
C SER A 27 13.28 2.85 -5.30
N PHE A 28 12.24 3.24 -6.04
CA PHE A 28 11.74 4.61 -6.09
C PHE A 28 10.79 4.93 -4.94
N MET A 29 10.69 6.20 -4.57
CA MET A 29 9.64 6.70 -3.67
C MET A 29 8.32 6.90 -4.43
N ASP A 30 7.78 5.81 -4.96
CA ASP A 30 6.62 5.80 -5.85
C ASP A 30 5.28 5.51 -5.14
N GLY A 31 5.32 5.30 -3.82
CA GLY A 31 4.15 4.95 -3.02
C GLY A 31 3.80 3.46 -3.04
N SER A 32 4.69 2.58 -3.51
CA SER A 32 4.49 1.12 -3.56
C SER A 32 4.01 0.49 -2.25
N GLN A 33 4.38 1.04 -1.10
CA GLN A 33 3.85 0.61 0.21
C GLN A 33 2.30 0.66 0.30
N ILE A 34 1.66 1.53 -0.48
CA ILE A 34 0.20 1.68 -0.59
C ILE A 34 -0.34 0.92 -1.80
N TYR A 35 0.33 1.07 -2.95
CA TYR A 35 -0.18 0.60 -4.25
C TYR A 35 0.28 -0.82 -4.64
N GLY A 36 1.24 -1.41 -3.95
CA GLY A 36 1.88 -2.68 -4.30
C GLY A 36 3.16 -2.49 -5.12
N ASN A 37 4.02 -3.50 -5.08
CA ASN A 37 5.23 -3.56 -5.91
C ASN A 37 4.97 -4.22 -7.28
N ASP A 38 3.96 -5.10 -7.35
CA ASP A 38 3.60 -5.86 -8.55
C ASP A 38 2.23 -5.41 -9.10
N LYS A 39 2.05 -5.59 -10.41
CA LYS A 39 0.79 -5.26 -11.10
C LYS A 39 -0.40 -6.02 -10.52
N ASP A 40 -0.21 -7.30 -10.17
CA ASP A 40 -1.29 -8.14 -9.63
C ASP A 40 -1.70 -7.67 -8.23
N GLN A 41 -0.73 -7.29 -7.39
CA GLN A 41 -1.02 -6.70 -6.08
C GLN A 41 -1.77 -5.37 -6.23
N ALA A 42 -1.31 -4.50 -7.13
CA ALA A 42 -1.96 -3.23 -7.40
C ALA A 42 -3.41 -3.42 -7.87
N THR A 43 -3.63 -4.36 -8.80
CA THR A 43 -4.95 -4.73 -9.30
C THR A 43 -5.84 -5.24 -8.17
N ASN A 44 -5.31 -6.10 -7.29
CA ASN A 44 -6.05 -6.65 -6.17
C ASN A 44 -6.47 -5.61 -5.12
N LEU A 45 -5.71 -4.52 -4.98
CA LEU A 45 -5.99 -3.43 -4.04
C LEU A 45 -6.99 -2.39 -4.60
N ARG A 46 -7.26 -2.39 -5.91
CA ARG A 46 -8.18 -1.45 -6.56
C ARG A 46 -9.64 -1.88 -6.47
N ALA A 47 -10.53 -0.90 -6.27
CA ALA A 47 -11.97 -1.12 -6.30
C ALA A 47 -12.53 -1.20 -7.73
N PHE A 48 -11.80 -0.68 -8.72
CA PHE A 48 -12.26 -0.49 -10.11
C PHE A 48 -13.56 0.31 -10.21
N GLN A 49 -13.73 1.25 -9.27
CA GLN A 49 -14.85 2.17 -9.21
C GLN A 49 -14.32 3.57 -8.92
N ASN A 50 -14.54 4.50 -9.86
CA ASN A 50 -14.13 5.91 -9.77
C ASN A 50 -12.64 6.13 -9.41
N GLY A 51 -11.76 5.20 -9.81
CA GLY A 51 -10.33 5.25 -9.55
C GLY A 51 -9.93 4.97 -8.10
N MET A 52 -10.84 4.42 -7.27
CA MET A 52 -10.61 4.23 -5.84
C MET A 52 -9.88 2.93 -5.49
N LEU A 53 -9.26 2.93 -4.31
CA LEU A 53 -8.77 1.71 -3.66
C LEU A 53 -9.91 1.03 -2.87
N LYS A 54 -9.83 -0.30 -2.76
CA LYS A 54 -10.73 -1.08 -1.88
C LYS A 54 -10.59 -0.57 -0.46
N HIS A 55 -11.71 -0.40 0.23
CA HIS A 55 -11.75 0.06 1.60
C HIS A 55 -12.93 -0.57 2.32
N ARG A 56 -12.85 -0.63 3.66
CA ARG A 56 -13.95 -1.08 4.52
C ARG A 56 -14.56 0.14 5.23
N PRO A 57 -15.78 0.57 4.89
CA PRO A 57 -16.44 1.64 5.62
C PRO A 57 -16.87 1.13 7.01
N ILE A 58 -16.50 1.87 8.06
CA ILE A 58 -17.02 1.68 9.43
C ILE A 58 -18.17 2.66 9.72
N SER A 59 -18.04 3.90 9.23
CA SER A 59 -19.06 4.94 9.34
C SER A 59 -18.94 5.90 8.16
N ASN A 60 -19.86 6.86 8.02
CA ASN A 60 -19.86 7.85 6.92
C ASN A 60 -18.54 8.63 6.73
N ARG A 61 -17.64 8.65 7.72
CA ARG A 61 -16.35 9.35 7.64
C ARG A 61 -15.13 8.48 7.97
N LEU A 62 -15.33 7.22 8.33
CA LEU A 62 -14.25 6.32 8.75
C LEU A 62 -14.13 5.16 7.76
N GLU A 63 -13.14 5.27 6.88
CA GLU A 63 -12.72 4.19 5.98
C GLU A 63 -11.49 3.49 6.60
N LEU A 64 -11.49 2.17 6.66
CA LEU A 64 -10.30 1.37 6.97
C LEU A 64 -9.78 0.66 5.72
N LEU A 65 -8.55 0.16 5.82
CA LEU A 65 -7.99 -0.76 4.85
C LEU A 65 -8.89 -2.01 4.68
N PRO A 66 -8.90 -2.63 3.49
CA PRO A 66 -9.66 -3.84 3.24
C PRO A 66 -9.07 -5.02 4.05
N PRO A 67 -9.89 -6.00 4.44
CA PRO A 67 -9.38 -7.19 5.12
C PRO A 67 -8.54 -8.06 4.16
N LEU A 68 -7.47 -8.65 4.69
CA LEU A 68 -6.64 -9.62 4.01
C LEU A 68 -7.29 -11.01 4.14
N ILE A 69 -7.55 -11.67 3.00
CA ILE A 69 -8.37 -12.89 2.91
C ILE A 69 -7.74 -14.09 3.63
N SER A 70 -6.40 -14.14 3.77
CA SER A 70 -5.70 -15.36 4.18
C SER A 70 -4.48 -15.06 5.05
N ASN A 71 -4.68 -14.46 6.23
CA ASN A 71 -3.62 -14.44 7.22
C ASN A 71 -4.12 -14.49 8.66
N LYS A 72 -3.67 -15.51 9.41
CA LYS A 72 -4.00 -15.71 10.83
C LYS A 72 -3.04 -14.97 11.77
N SER A 73 -1.99 -14.33 11.26
CA SER A 73 -0.97 -13.67 12.09
C SER A 73 -1.50 -12.53 12.98
N CYS A 74 -2.61 -11.89 12.59
CA CYS A 74 -3.23 -10.83 13.40
C CYS A 74 -4.26 -11.34 14.40
N ASN A 75 -4.53 -12.65 14.44
CA ASN A 75 -5.47 -13.24 15.39
C ASN A 75 -4.75 -13.46 16.73
N SER A 76 -5.30 -12.87 17.80
CA SER A 76 -4.93 -13.25 19.17
C SER A 76 -5.87 -14.37 19.64
N PRO A 77 -5.35 -15.45 20.26
CA PRO A 77 -6.17 -16.59 20.68
C PRO A 77 -7.27 -16.24 21.69
N ASN A 78 -7.16 -15.10 22.38
CA ASN A 78 -8.09 -14.67 23.43
C ASN A 78 -8.89 -13.39 23.07
N GLN A 79 -8.93 -12.98 21.80
CA GLN A 79 -9.68 -11.79 21.37
C GLN A 79 -10.59 -12.08 20.17
N ILE A 80 -11.52 -11.16 19.93
CA ILE A 80 -12.39 -11.17 18.74
C ILE A 80 -11.50 -11.31 17.50
N GLN A 81 -11.80 -12.29 16.65
CA GLN A 81 -11.07 -12.52 15.42
C GLN A 81 -11.18 -11.29 14.51
N GLN A 82 -10.07 -10.56 14.39
CA GLN A 82 -9.96 -9.40 13.52
C GLN A 82 -9.07 -9.79 12.34
N PRO A 83 -9.56 -9.67 11.09
CA PRO A 83 -8.71 -9.97 9.94
C PRO A 83 -7.54 -8.98 9.89
N CYS A 84 -6.38 -9.44 9.43
CA CYS A 84 -5.31 -8.54 9.02
C CYS A 84 -5.80 -7.57 7.94
N PHE A 85 -5.13 -6.43 7.77
CA PHE A 85 -5.44 -5.46 6.74
C PHE A 85 -4.56 -5.68 5.50
N ALA A 86 -5.12 -5.47 4.32
CA ALA A 86 -4.42 -5.54 3.05
C ALA A 86 -4.00 -4.14 2.57
N SER A 87 -2.74 -4.02 2.14
CA SER A 87 -2.12 -2.84 1.54
C SER A 87 -1.00 -3.31 0.61
N GLY A 88 -0.32 -2.39 -0.07
CA GLY A 88 0.86 -2.70 -0.90
C GLY A 88 2.09 -3.25 -0.16
N SER A 89 2.05 -3.41 1.16
CA SER A 89 3.17 -3.86 1.98
C SER A 89 2.75 -4.98 2.92
N SER A 90 3.60 -6.00 3.08
CA SER A 90 3.41 -7.07 4.06
C SER A 90 3.58 -6.58 5.51
N TRP A 91 4.26 -5.45 5.69
CA TRP A 91 4.58 -4.88 7.00
C TRP A 91 3.48 -4.02 7.60
N THR A 92 2.38 -3.80 6.86
CA THR A 92 1.27 -2.92 7.28
C THR A 92 0.66 -3.32 8.63
N ASN A 93 0.67 -4.61 8.99
CA ASN A 93 0.05 -5.13 10.20
C ASN A 93 1.04 -5.31 11.37
N MET A 94 2.29 -4.86 11.24
CA MET A 94 3.31 -5.09 12.27
C MET A 94 3.03 -4.30 13.55
N LEU A 95 2.68 -3.02 13.43
CA LEU A 95 2.39 -2.14 14.56
C LEU A 95 1.19 -1.21 14.24
N PRO A 96 0.33 -0.90 15.23
CA PRO A 96 -0.83 -0.01 15.01
C PRO A 96 -0.50 1.37 14.43
N PRO A 97 0.61 2.06 14.78
CA PRO A 97 0.97 3.34 14.15
C PRO A 97 1.26 3.21 12.64
N GLY A 98 1.91 2.13 12.22
CA GLY A 98 2.13 1.85 10.80
C GLY A 98 0.81 1.70 10.06
N LEU A 99 -0.09 0.88 10.62
CA LEU A 99 -1.44 0.70 10.07
C LEU A 99 -2.20 2.03 9.93
N ALA A 100 -2.10 2.92 10.92
CA ALA A 100 -2.74 4.24 10.88
C ALA A 100 -2.21 5.10 9.72
N ILE A 101 -0.90 5.09 9.48
CA ILE A 101 -0.27 5.80 8.35
C ILE A 101 -0.75 5.24 7.01
N HIS A 102 -0.79 3.91 6.85
CA HIS A 102 -1.30 3.28 5.63
C HIS A 102 -2.78 3.65 5.38
N THR A 103 -3.59 3.65 6.44
CA THR A 103 -5.00 4.05 6.37
C THR A 103 -5.15 5.53 5.97
N LEU A 104 -4.30 6.41 6.49
CA LEU A 104 -4.30 7.83 6.14
C LEU A 104 -4.03 8.04 4.63
N TRP A 105 -3.03 7.36 4.09
CA TRP A 105 -2.69 7.47 2.67
C TRP A 105 -3.77 6.87 1.76
N LEU A 106 -4.40 5.78 2.16
CA LEU A 106 -5.56 5.23 1.44
C LEU A 106 -6.71 6.24 1.39
N ARG A 107 -7.07 6.84 2.53
CA ARG A 107 -8.12 7.87 2.59
C ARG A 107 -7.78 9.07 1.72
N GLN A 108 -6.51 9.48 1.72
CA GLN A 108 -6.05 10.58 0.89
C GLN A 108 -6.15 10.24 -0.60
N HIS A 109 -5.83 9.01 -1.01
CA HIS A 109 -6.02 8.57 -2.39
C HIS A 109 -7.50 8.59 -2.80
N ASN A 110 -8.39 7.98 -2.01
CA ASN A 110 -9.83 7.95 -2.31
C ASN A 110 -10.44 9.36 -2.32
N ARG A 111 -9.96 10.27 -1.46
CA ARG A 111 -10.35 11.68 -1.48
C ARG A 111 -9.92 12.37 -2.79
N LEU A 112 -8.68 12.15 -3.24
CA LEU A 112 -8.20 12.71 -4.51
C LEU A 112 -8.98 12.17 -5.70
N ALA A 113 -9.25 10.87 -5.74
CA ALA A 113 -10.03 10.24 -6.80
C ALA A 113 -11.44 10.82 -6.91
N LYS A 114 -12.12 11.01 -5.76
CA LYS A 114 -13.45 11.66 -5.70
C LYS A 114 -13.42 13.10 -6.20
N GLU A 115 -12.44 13.90 -5.79
CA GLU A 115 -12.30 15.29 -6.27
C GLU A 115 -11.95 15.36 -7.77
N LEU A 116 -11.05 14.51 -8.24
CA LEU A 116 -10.67 14.47 -9.66
C LEU A 116 -11.84 14.02 -10.54
N LYS A 117 -12.68 13.09 -10.08
CA LYS A 117 -13.91 12.70 -10.78
C LYS A 117 -14.90 13.85 -10.86
N ARG A 118 -15.04 14.63 -9.78
CA ARG A 118 -15.93 15.81 -9.74
C ARG A 118 -15.46 16.89 -10.71
N LEU A 119 -14.15 17.14 -10.78
CA LEU A 119 -13.56 18.12 -11.70
C LEU A 119 -13.55 17.64 -13.15
N ASN A 120 -13.36 16.33 -13.37
CA ASN A 120 -13.28 15.71 -14.69
C ASN A 120 -14.25 14.52 -14.80
N PRO A 121 -15.56 14.78 -14.98
CA PRO A 121 -16.56 13.71 -15.07
C PRO A 121 -16.32 12.73 -16.24
N HIS A 122 -15.64 13.19 -17.29
CA HIS A 122 -15.31 12.44 -18.49
C HIS A 122 -14.14 11.45 -18.32
N TRP A 123 -13.41 11.47 -17.20
CA TRP A 123 -12.33 10.53 -16.95
C TRP A 123 -12.85 9.14 -16.57
N ASP A 124 -12.18 8.13 -17.11
CA ASP A 124 -12.35 6.71 -16.81
C ASP A 124 -11.67 6.31 -15.50
N ASP A 125 -11.96 5.10 -15.03
CA ASP A 125 -11.43 4.57 -13.75
C ASP A 125 -9.90 4.53 -13.73
N GLU A 126 -9.28 4.09 -14.83
CA GLU A 126 -7.84 3.94 -14.92
C GLU A 126 -7.14 5.29 -14.80
N ARG A 127 -7.58 6.29 -15.58
CA ARG A 127 -7.00 7.62 -15.52
C ARG A 127 -7.16 8.26 -14.14
N LEU A 128 -8.32 8.10 -13.50
CA LEU A 128 -8.55 8.60 -12.14
C LEU A 128 -7.60 7.96 -11.13
N TYR A 129 -7.41 6.64 -11.22
CA TYR A 129 -6.49 5.91 -10.36
C TYR A 129 -5.04 6.37 -10.56
N GLN A 130 -4.57 6.46 -11.81
CA GLN A 130 -3.18 6.84 -12.11
C GLN A 130 -2.88 8.29 -11.73
N GLU A 131 -3.80 9.22 -11.98
CA GLU A 131 -3.62 10.63 -11.59
C GLU A 131 -3.68 10.79 -10.06
N SER A 132 -4.60 10.09 -9.38
CA SER A 132 -4.65 10.07 -7.92
C SER A 132 -3.39 9.48 -7.31
N ARG A 133 -2.85 8.41 -7.91
CA ARG A 133 -1.56 7.81 -7.54
C ARG A 133 -0.43 8.82 -7.71
N ARG A 134 -0.33 9.45 -8.89
CA ARG A 134 0.73 10.42 -9.20
C ARG A 134 0.75 11.59 -8.22
N VAL A 135 -0.41 12.21 -7.98
CA VAL A 135 -0.54 13.33 -7.02
C VAL A 135 -0.28 12.88 -5.59
N GLY A 136 -0.81 11.72 -5.18
CA GLY A 136 -0.59 11.17 -3.84
C GLY A 136 0.88 10.87 -3.56
N THR A 137 1.57 10.26 -4.53
CA THR A 137 3.00 9.96 -4.47
C THR A 137 3.82 11.24 -4.40
N PHE A 138 3.51 12.25 -5.22
CA PHE A 138 4.18 13.55 -5.15
C PHE A 138 4.04 14.21 -3.78
N LYS A 139 2.84 14.20 -3.19
CA LYS A 139 2.61 14.74 -1.83
C LYS A 139 3.44 14.00 -0.76
N LYS A 140 3.52 12.67 -0.87
CA LYS A 140 4.32 11.84 0.04
C LYS A 140 5.82 12.15 -0.08
N PHE A 141 6.31 12.23 -1.32
CA PHE A 141 7.69 12.62 -1.61
C PHE A 141 7.98 14.01 -1.04
N TRP A 142 7.15 15.01 -1.36
CA TRP A 142 7.35 16.38 -0.91
C TRP A 142 7.41 16.47 0.62
N SER A 143 6.47 15.85 1.34
CA SER A 143 6.51 15.79 2.81
C SER A 143 7.78 15.12 3.33
N THR A 144 8.38 14.16 2.63
CA THR A 144 9.63 13.52 3.10
C THR A 144 10.83 14.48 3.01
N PHE A 145 10.84 15.40 2.04
CA PHE A 145 11.98 16.29 1.77
C PHE A 145 11.80 17.73 2.27
N THR A 146 10.56 18.19 2.49
CA THR A 146 10.29 19.58 2.92
C THR A 146 9.80 19.70 4.34
N THR A 147 9.54 18.59 5.04
CA THR A 147 9.28 18.66 6.49
C THR A 147 10.61 18.87 7.22
N SER A 148 11.14 20.09 7.13
CA SER A 148 11.98 20.63 8.18
C SER A 148 11.11 20.74 9.42
N PHE A 149 11.31 19.84 10.38
CA PHE A 149 10.98 20.10 11.76
C PHE A 149 11.93 21.21 12.25
N PHE A 150 11.56 22.47 12.03
CA PHE A 150 11.99 23.63 12.82
C PHE A 150 10.92 24.71 12.71
#